data_AF-A0A7C3TIY8-F1
#
_entry.id   AF-A0A7C3TIY8-F1
#
_cell.length_a   1.000
_cell.length_b   1.000
_cell.length_c   1.000
_cell.angle_alpha   90.00
_cell.angle_beta   90.00
_cell.angle_gamma   90.00
#
_symmetry.space_group_name_H-M   'P 1'
#
loop_
_entity.id
_entity.type
_entity.pdbx_description
1 polymer ?
#
loop_
_entity_poly.entity_id
_entity_poly.type
_entity_poly.pdbx_seq_one_letter_code
_entity_poly.pdbx_strand_id
1 'polypeptide(L)'
;MRVIEKSGNEVLLLTLPNEKLSRGEYILIEDKIQKMGMIVQVYDESYLDWPELMNDLVREEILNNSAQRIEHDPLEIKTISYLIRDMKLLRCKIRGIINGDNLTLNDSWLPSRVTTKATRLSISELFSLTKREGYRMISIGITNSGEVFHVNAEALDGRLNIITGKKGTGKSHLAKLIVSKLVEYGAYVIVFDLNDEYGGIGWNKDGKPNSIGDKVVSLTPGVSLRFTLDYIGLSGMINMLQHTLDIPGASLREFIRIWELLEAQGSLKMSNLGDAIQKWRCNELIRDALFSRYHTMLSSYLFSDDREGSTKFEDLFSKLKRGGVIIISLSRLQPQVRKMSVELILSKIVNLLERNKIPPIFLFAEEAHLYLRDTYWDDIVTRMRHFGVFTTFITNQPDAIKDCIYRQADNLFIFNFTNDVDLETISRASTTDSDTIKSIAKTLPPRACMILGKVVNDLPVIITVKPTDMLTLGETSLFFKDYVKDSLRKAYN
;
A
#
# COMPACT_ATOMS: atom_id res chain seq x y z
N MET A 1 15.10 -31.78 -1.08
CA MET A 1 14.09 -31.64 -2.17
C MET A 1 14.48 -32.32 -3.48
N ARG A 2 13.52 -32.86 -4.24
CA ARG A 2 13.70 -33.41 -5.61
C ARG A 2 12.61 -32.92 -6.57
N VAL A 3 12.94 -32.75 -7.85
CA VAL A 3 11.97 -32.39 -8.90
C VAL A 3 11.18 -33.61 -9.35
N ILE A 4 9.85 -33.56 -9.22
CA ILE A 4 8.93 -34.61 -9.68
C ILE A 4 8.51 -34.31 -11.12
N GLU A 5 8.01 -33.10 -11.34
CA GLU A 5 7.36 -32.69 -12.58
C GLU A 5 7.61 -31.21 -12.86
N LYS A 6 7.67 -30.86 -14.15
CA LYS A 6 7.61 -29.48 -14.64
C LYS A 6 6.54 -29.42 -15.72
N SER A 7 5.55 -28.56 -15.54
CA SER A 7 4.47 -28.34 -16.49
C SER A 7 4.27 -26.84 -16.71
N GLY A 8 4.45 -26.37 -17.95
CA GLY A 8 4.41 -24.94 -18.27
C GLY A 8 5.36 -24.12 -17.39
N ASN A 9 4.78 -23.23 -16.57
CA ASN A 9 5.48 -22.33 -15.65
C ASN A 9 5.49 -22.83 -14.19
N GLU A 10 5.19 -24.11 -13.97
CA GLU A 10 5.09 -24.73 -12.65
C GLU A 10 6.05 -25.90 -12.50
N VAL A 11 6.55 -26.07 -11.27
CA VAL A 11 7.44 -27.16 -10.86
C VAL A 11 6.92 -27.76 -9.57
N LEU A 12 6.85 -29.09 -9.56
CA LEU A 12 6.48 -29.89 -8.40
C LEU A 12 7.73 -30.45 -7.75
N LEU A 13 7.94 -30.11 -6.48
CA LEU A 13 9.07 -30.58 -5.69
C LEU A 13 8.58 -31.53 -4.58
N LEU A 14 9.24 -32.67 -4.46
CA LEU A 14 9.10 -33.57 -3.32
C LEU A 14 10.06 -33.12 -2.22
N THR A 15 9.55 -32.98 -1.00
CA THR A 15 10.36 -32.68 0.17
C THR A 15 10.05 -33.60 1.36
N LEU A 16 11.03 -33.74 2.24
CA LEU A 16 10.93 -34.49 3.47
C LEU A 16 10.13 -33.69 4.52
N PRO A 17 9.46 -34.35 5.46
CA PRO A 17 8.62 -33.69 6.47
C PRO A 17 9.39 -32.68 7.35
N ASN A 18 10.69 -32.92 7.55
CA ASN A 18 11.56 -32.12 8.40
C ASN A 18 12.06 -30.83 7.75
N GLU A 19 11.93 -30.67 6.43
CA GLU A 19 12.28 -29.42 5.77
C GLU A 19 11.23 -28.35 6.09
N LYS A 20 11.66 -27.30 6.78
CA LYS A 20 10.82 -26.13 7.11
C LYS A 20 10.87 -25.12 5.95
N LEU A 21 10.06 -25.36 4.93
CA LEU A 21 9.77 -24.39 3.87
C LEU A 21 8.37 -23.84 4.05
N SER A 22 8.19 -22.55 3.79
CA SER A 22 6.89 -21.87 3.86
C SER A 22 6.47 -21.31 2.50
N ARG A 23 5.18 -21.04 2.33
CA ARG A 23 4.66 -20.33 1.15
C ARG A 23 5.38 -18.98 0.99
N GLY A 24 5.69 -18.64 -0.25
CA GLY A 24 6.42 -17.45 -0.67
C GLY A 24 7.95 -17.57 -0.64
N GLU A 25 8.50 -18.66 -0.11
CA GLU A 25 9.95 -18.87 -0.10
C GLU A 25 10.49 -19.31 -1.46
N TYR A 26 11.77 -18.99 -1.69
CA TYR A 26 12.45 -19.29 -2.94
C TYR A 26 13.34 -20.53 -2.81
N ILE A 27 13.39 -21.28 -3.89
CA ILE A 27 14.22 -22.47 -4.05
C ILE A 27 15.02 -22.30 -5.34
N LEU A 28 16.32 -22.55 -5.26
CA LEU A 28 17.19 -22.65 -6.40
C LEU A 28 17.39 -24.12 -6.77
N ILE A 29 17.00 -24.48 -7.99
CA ILE A 29 17.21 -25.80 -8.59
C ILE A 29 18.43 -25.69 -9.51
N GLU A 30 19.56 -26.22 -9.08
CA GLU A 30 20.82 -26.14 -9.83
C GLU A 30 21.14 -27.46 -10.52
N ASP A 31 21.50 -27.41 -11.79
CA ASP A 31 22.14 -28.52 -12.51
C ASP A 31 23.64 -28.21 -12.69
N LYS A 32 24.48 -28.91 -11.93
CA LYS A 32 25.93 -28.71 -11.97
C LYS A 32 26.57 -29.13 -13.30
N ILE A 33 25.93 -30.02 -14.06
CA ILE A 33 26.47 -30.50 -15.34
C ILE A 33 26.23 -29.44 -16.41
N GLN A 34 25.00 -28.92 -16.47
CA GLN A 34 24.61 -27.91 -17.45
C GLN A 34 25.00 -26.49 -17.04
N LYS A 35 25.44 -26.29 -15.78
CA LYS A 35 25.74 -24.99 -15.18
C LYS A 35 24.57 -24.01 -15.28
N MET A 36 23.37 -24.53 -15.11
CA MET A 36 22.13 -23.77 -15.15
C MET A 36 21.41 -23.86 -13.80
N GLY A 37 20.74 -22.78 -13.43
CA GLY A 37 19.91 -22.69 -12.24
C GLY A 37 18.48 -22.30 -12.61
N MET A 38 17.50 -22.74 -11.83
CA MET A 38 16.11 -22.31 -11.94
C MET A 38 15.64 -21.80 -10.59
N ILE A 39 15.18 -20.56 -10.56
CA ILE A 39 14.59 -19.94 -9.39
C ILE A 39 13.10 -20.24 -9.42
N VAL A 40 12.62 -20.93 -8.38
CA VAL A 40 11.20 -21.22 -8.20
C VAL A 40 10.72 -20.69 -6.86
N GLN A 41 9.45 -20.26 -6.79
CA GLN A 41 8.82 -19.78 -5.58
C GLN A 41 7.70 -20.72 -5.16
N VAL A 42 7.71 -21.17 -3.91
CA VAL A 42 6.64 -22.01 -3.34
C VAL A 42 5.38 -21.16 -3.22
N TYR A 43 4.28 -21.56 -3.86
CA TYR A 43 3.00 -20.88 -3.68
C TYR A 43 1.96 -21.76 -2.97
N ASP A 44 2.12 -23.08 -2.99
CA ASP A 44 1.24 -24.00 -2.30
C ASP A 44 2.00 -25.24 -1.80
N GLU A 45 1.48 -25.87 -0.75
CA GLU A 45 2.05 -27.04 -0.08
C GLU A 45 0.91 -28.01 0.24
N SER A 46 1.07 -29.26 -0.16
CA SER A 46 0.14 -30.36 0.13
C SER A 46 0.89 -31.61 0.56
N TYR A 47 0.19 -32.57 1.14
CA TYR A 47 0.74 -33.91 1.34
C TYR A 47 0.89 -34.63 0.00
N LEU A 48 1.78 -35.61 -0.04
CA LEU A 48 1.83 -36.58 -1.12
C LEU A 48 0.58 -37.47 -1.03
N ASP A 49 -0.38 -37.23 -1.91
CA ASP A 49 -1.59 -38.06 -2.01
C ASP A 49 -1.39 -39.17 -3.04
N TRP A 50 -1.58 -40.43 -2.62
CA TRP A 50 -1.60 -41.57 -3.53
C TRP A 50 -2.91 -42.36 -3.37
N PRO A 51 -3.45 -42.96 -4.45
CA PRO A 51 -4.82 -43.47 -4.48
C PRO A 51 -5.21 -44.48 -3.38
N GLU A 52 -4.25 -45.21 -2.82
CA GLU A 52 -4.50 -46.26 -1.81
C GLU A 52 -4.36 -45.77 -0.37
N LEU A 53 -3.82 -44.56 -0.14
CA LEU A 53 -3.50 -44.03 1.19
C LEU A 53 -4.72 -44.01 2.12
N MET A 54 -5.88 -43.58 1.61
CA MET A 54 -7.11 -43.52 2.41
C MET A 54 -7.56 -44.90 2.90
N ASN A 55 -7.44 -45.93 2.07
CA ASN A 55 -7.81 -47.30 2.45
C ASN A 55 -6.84 -47.86 3.49
N ASP A 56 -5.54 -47.55 3.36
CA ASP A 56 -4.52 -47.98 4.32
C ASP A 56 -4.69 -47.29 5.68
N LEU A 57 -4.96 -45.98 5.70
CA LEU A 57 -5.22 -45.23 6.95
C LEU A 57 -6.45 -45.77 7.69
N VAL A 58 -7.54 -46.06 6.97
CA VAL A 58 -8.76 -46.63 7.57
C VAL A 58 -8.50 -48.03 8.14
N ARG A 59 -7.76 -48.89 7.42
CA ARG A 59 -7.40 -50.23 7.91
C ARG A 59 -6.54 -50.16 9.16
N GLU A 60 -5.55 -49.27 9.19
CA GLU A 60 -4.65 -49.08 10.32
C GLU A 60 -5.39 -48.58 11.57
N GLU A 61 -6.30 -47.62 11.43
CA GLU A 61 -7.11 -47.10 12.54
C GLU A 61 -8.03 -48.18 13.14
N ILE A 62 -8.59 -49.06 12.30
CA ILE A 62 -9.39 -50.22 12.75
C ILE A 62 -8.52 -51.24 13.50
N LEU A 63 -7.31 -51.52 12.98
CA LEU A 63 -6.35 -52.45 13.60
C LEU A 63 -5.83 -51.93 14.95
N ASN A 64 -5.52 -50.64 15.05
CA ASN A 64 -5.05 -50.00 16.28
C ASN A 64 -6.11 -50.00 17.39
N ASN A 65 -7.39 -49.83 17.04
CA ASN A 65 -8.48 -49.90 18.01
C ASN A 65 -8.86 -51.34 18.43
N SER A 66 -8.45 -52.36 17.67
CA SER A 66 -8.84 -53.76 17.91
C SER A 66 -7.74 -54.62 18.56
N ALA A 67 -6.48 -54.16 18.62
CA ALA A 67 -5.39 -54.94 19.19
C ALA A 67 -4.49 -54.13 20.15
N GLN A 68 -4.46 -54.50 21.43
CA GLN A 68 -3.31 -54.20 22.30
C GLN A 68 -2.12 -55.04 21.82
N ARG A 69 -1.20 -54.47 21.04
CA ARG A 69 0.07 -55.12 20.71
C ARG A 69 1.25 -54.19 20.90
N ILE A 70 2.26 -54.73 21.59
CA ILE A 70 3.62 -54.22 21.65
C ILE A 70 4.20 -54.37 20.24
N GLU A 71 4.40 -53.26 19.54
CA GLU A 71 4.96 -53.26 18.20
C GLU A 71 6.48 -53.28 18.27
N HIS A 72 7.07 -54.40 17.85
CA HIS A 72 8.51 -54.52 17.65
C HIS A 72 8.76 -54.37 16.13
N ASP A 73 9.29 -53.23 15.68
CA ASP A 73 9.62 -52.94 14.28
C ASP A 73 11.15 -52.95 14.06
N PRO A 74 11.79 -54.13 13.99
CA PRO A 74 13.24 -54.25 13.86
C PRO A 74 13.79 -53.77 12.51
N LEU A 75 12.94 -53.49 11.52
CA LEU A 75 13.33 -53.06 10.17
C LEU A 75 12.95 -51.61 9.87
N GLU A 76 12.40 -50.88 10.85
CA GLU A 76 11.92 -49.50 10.71
C GLU A 76 10.93 -49.28 9.53
N ILE A 77 10.21 -50.34 9.13
CA ILE A 77 9.29 -50.29 7.99
C ILE A 77 8.15 -49.31 8.27
N LYS A 78 7.66 -49.26 9.52
CA LYS A 78 6.65 -48.28 9.91
C LYS A 78 7.19 -46.86 9.86
N THR A 79 8.42 -46.66 10.32
CA THR A 79 9.08 -45.34 10.27
C THR A 79 9.24 -44.85 8.84
N ILE A 80 9.66 -45.73 7.91
CA ILE A 80 9.77 -45.40 6.48
C ILE A 80 8.38 -45.12 5.88
N SER A 81 7.38 -45.94 6.21
CA SER A 81 6.00 -45.73 5.76
C SER A 81 5.43 -44.39 6.23
N TYR A 82 5.60 -44.05 7.50
CA TYR A 82 5.21 -42.75 8.07
C TYR A 82 5.95 -41.60 7.39
N LEU A 83 7.26 -41.73 7.16
CA LEU A 83 8.03 -40.72 6.43
C LEU A 83 7.51 -40.49 5.01
N ILE A 84 7.09 -41.54 4.29
CA ILE A 84 6.50 -41.42 2.94
C ILE A 84 5.13 -40.74 3.00
N ARG A 85 4.28 -41.09 3.98
CA ARG A 85 2.95 -40.47 4.16
C ARG A 85 3.03 -38.98 4.50
N ASP A 86 4.01 -38.61 5.31
CA ASP A 86 4.24 -37.23 5.72
C ASP A 86 5.05 -36.44 4.67
N MET A 87 5.49 -37.07 3.57
CA MET A 87 6.17 -36.35 2.50
C MET A 87 5.28 -35.24 1.97
N LYS A 88 5.94 -34.13 1.67
CA LYS A 88 5.25 -32.94 1.20
C LYS A 88 5.55 -32.69 -0.26
N LEU A 89 4.53 -32.21 -0.94
CA LEU A 89 4.55 -31.81 -2.32
C LEU A 89 4.43 -30.30 -2.38
N LEU A 90 5.51 -29.65 -2.82
CA LEU A 90 5.56 -28.20 -2.97
C LEU A 90 5.22 -27.85 -4.41
N ARG A 91 4.18 -27.04 -4.59
CA ARG A 91 3.86 -26.44 -5.89
C ARG A 91 4.59 -25.11 -5.99
N CYS A 92 5.43 -25.01 -7.00
CA CYS A 92 6.32 -23.87 -7.18
C CYS A 92 6.07 -23.21 -8.53
N LYS A 93 6.11 -21.88 -8.57
CA LYS A 93 6.09 -21.10 -9.80
C LYS A 93 7.52 -20.77 -10.23
N ILE A 94 7.85 -20.91 -11.51
CA ILE A 94 9.16 -20.50 -12.01
C ILE A 94 9.18 -18.98 -12.09
N ARG A 95 10.25 -18.39 -11.54
CA ARG A 95 10.45 -16.94 -11.48
C ARG A 95 11.65 -16.47 -12.28
N GLY A 96 12.53 -17.38 -12.71
CA GLY A 96 13.62 -17.08 -13.61
C GLY A 96 14.60 -18.24 -13.75
N ILE A 97 15.47 -18.15 -14.74
CA ILE A 97 16.53 -19.12 -15.03
C ILE A 97 17.87 -18.38 -14.99
N ILE A 98 18.83 -18.99 -14.32
CA ILE A 98 20.20 -18.51 -14.21
C ILE A 98 21.04 -19.29 -15.23
N ASN A 99 21.70 -18.57 -16.13
CA ASN A 99 22.69 -19.12 -17.04
C ASN A 99 24.02 -18.36 -16.84
N GLY A 100 24.97 -18.96 -16.13
CA GLY A 100 26.15 -18.26 -15.64
C GLY A 100 25.76 -17.11 -14.70
N ASP A 101 26.15 -15.89 -15.04
CA ASP A 101 25.85 -14.67 -14.26
C ASP A 101 24.57 -13.95 -14.69
N ASN A 102 23.86 -14.47 -15.71
CA ASN A 102 22.68 -13.82 -16.27
C ASN A 102 21.40 -14.50 -15.79
N LEU A 103 20.48 -13.72 -15.23
CA LEU A 103 19.12 -14.14 -14.92
C LEU A 103 18.21 -13.77 -16.09
N THR A 104 17.55 -14.76 -16.68
CA THR A 104 16.51 -14.58 -17.71
C THR A 104 15.15 -14.99 -17.17
N LEU A 105 14.12 -14.18 -17.43
CA LEU A 105 12.75 -14.41 -16.94
C LEU A 105 11.88 -15.21 -17.92
N ASN A 106 12.29 -15.29 -19.19
CA ASN A 106 11.45 -15.78 -20.29
C ASN A 106 11.97 -17.06 -20.97
N ASP A 107 13.06 -17.64 -20.47
CA ASP A 107 13.58 -18.87 -21.05
C ASP A 107 12.81 -20.08 -20.52
N SER A 108 12.72 -21.12 -21.35
CA SER A 108 12.24 -22.43 -20.92
C SER A 108 13.44 -23.37 -20.84
N TRP A 109 13.73 -23.81 -19.62
CA TRP A 109 14.72 -24.85 -19.36
C TRP A 109 14.05 -26.03 -18.66
N LEU A 110 14.51 -27.24 -18.95
CA LEU A 110 14.04 -28.47 -18.30
C LEU A 110 15.17 -29.05 -17.46
N PRO A 111 15.12 -28.90 -16.12
CA PRO A 111 16.14 -29.41 -15.23
C PRO A 111 16.13 -30.95 -15.21
N SER A 112 17.31 -31.58 -15.15
CA SER A 112 17.44 -33.03 -15.03
C SER A 112 16.95 -33.54 -13.66
N ARG A 113 16.07 -34.55 -13.66
CA ARG A 113 15.56 -35.16 -12.42
C ARG A 113 16.63 -35.85 -11.56
N VAL A 114 17.78 -36.19 -12.15
CA VAL A 114 18.82 -36.99 -11.48
C VAL A 114 19.96 -36.12 -10.98
N THR A 115 20.34 -35.10 -11.74
CA THR A 115 21.58 -34.34 -11.52
C THR A 115 21.32 -32.99 -10.86
N THR A 116 20.06 -32.60 -10.70
CA THR A 116 19.70 -31.34 -10.05
C THR A 116 19.69 -31.45 -8.54
N LYS A 117 20.09 -30.35 -7.89
CA LYS A 117 19.96 -30.16 -6.45
C LYS A 117 19.06 -28.95 -6.21
N ALA A 118 17.98 -29.16 -5.47
CA ALA A 118 17.09 -28.09 -5.04
C ALA A 118 17.48 -27.65 -3.61
N THR A 119 17.79 -26.36 -3.43
CA THR A 119 18.19 -25.76 -2.15
C THR A 119 17.43 -24.47 -1.90
N ARG A 120 17.20 -24.12 -0.64
CA ARG A 120 16.55 -22.86 -0.27
C ARG A 120 17.42 -21.69 -0.72
N LEU A 121 16.79 -20.67 -1.28
CA LEU A 121 17.42 -19.42 -1.70
C LEU A 121 16.91 -18.29 -0.80
N SER A 122 17.82 -17.60 -0.11
CA SER A 122 17.45 -16.44 0.71
C SER A 122 17.06 -15.25 -0.16
N ILE A 123 16.33 -14.29 0.42
CA ILE A 123 15.96 -13.06 -0.28
C ILE A 123 17.20 -12.18 -0.54
N SER A 124 18.17 -12.20 0.38
CA SER A 124 19.43 -11.48 0.19
C SER A 124 20.24 -12.04 -0.99
N GLU A 125 20.34 -13.37 -1.12
CA GLU A 125 20.97 -14.02 -2.28
C GLU A 125 20.18 -13.73 -3.57
N LEU A 126 18.86 -13.82 -3.54
CA LEU A 126 17.99 -13.49 -4.68
C LEU A 126 18.22 -12.07 -5.20
N PHE A 127 18.37 -11.09 -4.30
CA PHE A 127 18.62 -9.71 -4.68
C PHE A 127 20.05 -9.43 -5.12
N SER A 128 21.03 -10.21 -4.64
CA SER A 128 22.39 -10.16 -5.17
C SER A 128 22.43 -10.63 -6.63
N LEU A 129 21.64 -11.65 -6.98
CA LEU A 129 21.53 -12.19 -8.34
C LEU A 129 20.78 -11.23 -9.28
N THR A 130 19.77 -10.52 -8.77
CA THR A 130 18.97 -9.58 -9.57
C THR A 130 19.55 -8.15 -9.61
N LYS A 131 20.72 -7.92 -9.01
CA LYS A 131 21.45 -6.63 -9.00
C LYS A 131 20.56 -5.45 -8.60
N ARG A 132 19.86 -5.57 -7.47
CA ARG A 132 18.96 -4.52 -6.97
C ARG A 132 19.72 -3.23 -6.67
N GLU A 133 19.34 -2.15 -7.35
CA GLU A 133 19.96 -0.82 -7.21
C GLU A 133 19.27 0.04 -6.15
N GLY A 134 20.03 0.93 -5.50
CA GLY A 134 19.52 1.97 -4.61
C GLY A 134 20.44 2.22 -3.41
N TYR A 135 20.35 3.43 -2.86
CA TYR A 135 21.27 3.90 -1.81
C TYR A 135 20.56 4.12 -0.47
N ARG A 136 19.30 4.54 -0.49
CA ARG A 136 18.55 4.92 0.71
C ARG A 136 17.69 3.78 1.21
N MET A 137 18.22 3.00 2.15
CA MET A 137 17.54 1.80 2.66
C MET A 137 16.49 2.12 3.73
N ILE A 138 15.26 1.68 3.51
CA ILE A 138 14.14 1.72 4.45
C ILE A 138 13.94 0.31 4.99
N SER A 139 14.36 0.05 6.22
CA SER A 139 14.05 -1.21 6.90
C SER A 139 12.54 -1.27 7.20
N ILE A 140 11.84 -2.22 6.61
CA ILE A 140 10.37 -2.35 6.75
C ILE A 140 9.93 -3.62 7.48
N GLY A 141 10.78 -4.66 7.55
CA GLY A 141 10.38 -5.92 8.15
C GLY A 141 11.46 -6.98 8.18
N ILE A 142 11.03 -8.21 8.44
CA ILE A 142 11.85 -9.40 8.52
C ILE A 142 11.27 -10.44 7.54
N THR A 143 12.13 -11.11 6.77
CA THR A 143 11.72 -12.18 5.85
C THR A 143 11.37 -13.46 6.63
N ASN A 144 10.77 -14.45 5.96
CA ASN A 144 10.55 -15.78 6.56
C ASN A 144 11.86 -16.51 6.94
N SER A 145 13.00 -16.10 6.36
CA SER A 145 14.33 -16.61 6.75
C SER A 145 14.91 -15.93 7.99
N GLY A 146 14.26 -14.90 8.53
CA GLY A 146 14.76 -14.14 9.69
C GLY A 146 15.70 -12.98 9.34
N GLU A 147 15.90 -12.70 8.06
CA GLU A 147 16.74 -11.58 7.59
C GLU A 147 15.97 -10.26 7.65
N VAL A 148 16.67 -9.17 7.97
CA VAL A 148 16.08 -7.82 7.89
C VAL A 148 15.87 -7.45 6.42
N PHE A 149 14.65 -7.09 6.09
CA PHE A 149 14.27 -6.68 4.75
C PHE A 149 14.25 -5.15 4.59
N HIS A 150 14.87 -4.69 3.51
CA HIS A 150 14.99 -3.28 3.17
C HIS A 150 14.29 -2.95 1.85
N VAL A 151 13.71 -1.76 1.77
CA VAL A 151 13.20 -1.12 0.56
C VAL A 151 14.04 0.10 0.23
N ASN A 152 14.47 0.25 -1.01
CA ASN A 152 15.17 1.46 -1.42
C ASN A 152 14.16 2.59 -1.64
N ALA A 153 14.41 3.78 -1.08
CA ALA A 153 13.54 4.94 -1.23
C ALA A 153 13.40 5.34 -2.72
N GLU A 154 14.44 5.11 -3.52
CA GLU A 154 14.44 5.31 -4.97
C GLU A 154 13.41 4.44 -5.70
N ALA A 155 13.01 3.30 -5.12
CA ALA A 155 11.95 2.46 -5.66
C ALA A 155 10.54 2.98 -5.33
N LEU A 156 10.42 4.01 -4.48
CA LEU A 156 9.18 4.70 -4.16
C LEU A 156 9.13 6.09 -4.82
N ASP A 157 10.29 6.72 -5.03
CA ASP A 157 10.47 8.01 -5.71
C ASP A 157 10.07 7.91 -7.19
N GLY A 158 9.16 8.78 -7.65
CA GLY A 158 8.62 8.69 -9.01
C GLY A 158 7.70 7.51 -9.26
N ARG A 159 7.21 6.83 -8.22
CA ARG A 159 6.44 5.58 -8.35
C ARG A 159 5.07 5.67 -7.69
N LEU A 160 4.08 5.00 -8.29
CA LEU A 160 2.75 4.83 -7.71
C LEU A 160 2.75 3.59 -6.82
N ASN A 161 2.36 3.78 -5.56
CA ASN A 161 2.33 2.71 -4.57
C ASN A 161 0.89 2.48 -4.10
N ILE A 162 0.52 1.21 -3.87
CA ILE A 162 -0.77 0.87 -3.27
C ILE A 162 -0.53 -0.08 -2.10
N ILE A 163 -1.05 0.28 -0.93
CA ILE A 163 -1.06 -0.52 0.29
C ILE A 163 -2.50 -0.96 0.57
N THR A 164 -2.77 -2.26 0.48
CA THR A 164 -4.13 -2.81 0.62
C THR A 164 -4.20 -4.02 1.52
N GLY A 165 -5.38 -4.33 2.04
CA GLY A 165 -5.61 -5.39 3.01
C GLY A 165 -6.78 -5.09 3.95
N LYS A 166 -7.21 -6.09 4.73
CA LYS A 166 -8.32 -5.93 5.69
C LYS A 166 -8.04 -4.87 6.75
N LYS A 167 -9.09 -4.38 7.42
CA LYS A 167 -8.94 -3.49 8.57
C LYS A 167 -8.16 -4.19 9.69
N GLY A 168 -7.22 -3.49 10.34
CA GLY A 168 -6.43 -4.02 11.45
C GLY A 168 -5.24 -4.91 11.07
N THR A 169 -4.91 -5.08 9.78
CA THR A 169 -3.79 -5.95 9.35
C THR A 169 -2.40 -5.32 9.44
N GLY A 170 -2.31 -4.00 9.61
CA GLY A 170 -1.03 -3.28 9.73
C GLY A 170 -0.68 -2.32 8.58
N LYS A 171 -1.63 -1.99 7.69
CA LYS A 171 -1.42 -1.05 6.57
C LYS A 171 -0.84 0.30 7.00
N SER A 172 -1.54 1.01 7.89
CA SER A 172 -1.14 2.34 8.38
C SER A 172 0.17 2.27 9.19
N HIS A 173 0.48 1.12 9.79
CA HIS A 173 1.75 0.89 10.47
C HIS A 173 2.94 0.82 9.49
N LEU A 174 2.80 0.08 8.39
CA LEU A 174 3.80 0.08 7.31
C LEU A 174 3.95 1.46 6.68
N ALA A 175 2.84 2.15 6.42
CA ALA A 175 2.86 3.51 5.88
C ALA A 175 3.65 4.47 6.78
N LYS A 176 3.40 4.49 8.10
CA LYS A 176 4.14 5.32 9.06
C LYS A 176 5.65 5.02 9.07
N LEU A 177 6.05 3.75 8.98
CA LEU A 177 7.47 3.36 8.87
C LEU A 177 8.13 3.95 7.61
N ILE A 178 7.44 3.88 6.48
CA ILE A 178 7.92 4.44 5.21
C ILE A 178 8.00 5.98 5.31
N VAL A 179 6.91 6.64 5.76
CA VAL A 179 6.84 8.10 5.94
C VAL A 179 7.99 8.59 6.82
N SER A 180 8.19 7.97 7.98
CA SER A 180 9.25 8.36 8.93
C SER A 180 10.63 8.33 8.28
N LYS A 181 10.97 7.24 7.59
CA LYS A 181 12.28 7.11 6.93
C LYS A 181 12.44 8.03 5.72
N LEU A 182 11.38 8.29 4.95
CA LEU A 182 11.43 9.27 3.86
C LEU A 182 11.74 10.67 4.40
N VAL A 183 11.12 11.08 5.51
CA VAL A 183 11.37 12.38 6.15
C VAL A 183 12.79 12.46 6.73
N GLU A 184 13.31 11.38 7.30
CA GLU A 184 14.72 11.30 7.73
C GLU A 184 15.68 11.51 6.54
N TYR A 185 15.35 10.99 5.36
CA TYR A 185 16.10 11.23 4.12
C TYR A 185 15.88 12.62 3.51
N GLY A 186 15.10 13.47 4.15
CA GLY A 186 14.86 14.85 3.74
C GLY A 186 13.70 15.03 2.75
N ALA A 187 12.86 14.02 2.57
CA ALA A 187 11.66 14.14 1.73
C ALA A 187 10.56 14.96 2.42
N TYR A 188 9.72 15.58 1.60
CA TYR A 188 8.49 16.22 2.06
C TYR A 188 7.31 15.26 1.83
N VAL A 189 6.50 15.09 2.86
CA VAL A 189 5.38 14.15 2.85
C VAL A 189 4.11 14.88 3.22
N ILE A 190 3.04 14.67 2.45
CA ILE A 190 1.69 15.08 2.82
C ILE A 190 0.88 13.82 3.09
N VAL A 191 0.20 13.77 4.25
CA VAL A 191 -0.67 12.65 4.63
C VAL A 191 -2.10 13.15 4.73
N PHE A 192 -3.02 12.59 3.95
CA PHE A 192 -4.45 12.72 4.20
C PHE A 192 -4.86 11.66 5.22
N ASP A 193 -5.07 12.08 6.46
CA ASP A 193 -5.31 11.21 7.61
C ASP A 193 -6.81 11.16 7.95
N LEU A 194 -7.47 10.05 7.64
CA LEU A 194 -8.90 9.89 7.90
C LEU A 194 -9.19 9.56 9.38
N ASN A 195 -8.28 8.89 10.06
CA ASN A 195 -8.52 8.29 11.37
C ASN A 195 -7.72 8.99 12.50
N ASP A 196 -7.01 10.08 12.18
CA ASP A 196 -6.10 10.82 13.06
C ASP A 196 -5.00 9.93 13.68
N GLU A 197 -4.51 8.94 12.92
CA GLU A 197 -3.52 8.01 13.44
C GLU A 197 -2.07 8.47 13.31
N TYR A 198 -1.81 9.50 12.48
CA TYR A 198 -0.46 9.98 12.18
C TYR A 198 -0.01 11.11 13.10
N GLY A 199 -0.92 11.72 13.87
CA GLY A 199 -0.59 12.86 14.74
C GLY A 199 0.53 12.59 15.75
N GLY A 200 0.73 11.33 16.14
CA GLY A 200 1.81 10.88 17.03
C GLY A 200 3.13 10.53 16.35
N ILE A 201 3.24 10.62 15.02
CA ILE A 201 4.41 10.09 14.27
C ILE A 201 5.75 10.74 14.65
N GLY A 202 5.72 11.96 15.21
CA GLY A 202 6.89 12.69 15.71
C GLY A 202 7.36 12.29 17.11
N TRP A 203 6.65 11.36 17.76
CA TRP A 203 6.87 10.95 19.14
C TRP A 203 7.11 9.45 19.21
N ASN A 204 7.90 9.02 20.18
CA ASN A 204 8.04 7.62 20.55
C ASN A 204 7.02 7.25 21.64
N LYS A 205 6.80 5.95 21.86
CA LYS A 205 5.90 5.40 22.87
C LYS A 205 6.25 5.80 24.30
N ASP A 206 7.51 6.14 24.56
CA ASP A 206 7.99 6.68 25.84
C ASP A 206 7.68 8.17 26.03
N GLY A 207 7.02 8.81 25.05
CA GLY A 207 6.62 10.21 25.08
C GLY A 207 7.74 11.19 24.72
N LYS A 208 8.90 10.71 24.27
CA LYS A 208 9.99 11.57 23.79
C LYS A 208 9.84 11.86 22.28
N PRO A 209 10.23 13.06 21.80
CA PRO A 209 10.27 13.33 20.37
C PRO A 209 11.31 12.42 19.70
N ASN A 210 11.00 11.95 18.50
CA ASN A 210 11.91 11.14 17.69
C ASN A 210 12.68 12.00 16.67
N SER A 211 13.40 11.35 15.75
CA SER A 211 14.23 11.98 14.71
C SER A 211 13.49 12.97 13.80
N ILE A 212 12.15 12.90 13.74
CA ILE A 212 11.31 13.76 12.90
C ILE A 212 10.36 14.64 13.72
N GLY A 213 10.48 14.66 15.06
CA GLY A 213 9.52 15.32 15.95
C GLY A 213 9.33 16.82 15.69
N ASP A 214 10.39 17.53 15.33
CA ASP A 214 10.38 18.95 14.95
C ASP A 214 9.93 19.20 13.50
N LYS A 215 9.69 18.13 12.73
CA LYS A 215 9.32 18.18 11.31
C LYS A 215 7.87 17.77 11.05
N VAL A 216 7.05 17.64 12.09
CA VAL A 216 5.64 17.27 11.99
C VAL A 216 4.76 18.52 12.11
N VAL A 217 3.90 18.75 11.12
CA VAL A 217 2.87 19.79 11.17
C VAL A 217 1.51 19.14 10.95
N SER A 218 0.59 19.33 11.89
CA SER A 218 -0.78 18.84 11.77
C SER A 218 -1.76 19.98 11.50
N LEU A 219 -2.62 19.78 10.51
CA LEU A 219 -3.55 20.77 9.99
C LEU A 219 -4.95 20.15 9.87
N THR A 220 -5.96 20.90 10.31
CA THR A 220 -7.37 20.50 10.21
C THR A 220 -8.08 21.50 9.30
N PRO A 221 -8.59 21.07 8.13
CA PRO A 221 -9.35 21.93 7.24
C PRO A 221 -10.54 22.58 7.96
N GLY A 222 -10.70 23.88 7.75
CA GLY A 222 -11.75 24.69 8.39
C GLY A 222 -11.40 25.20 9.79
N VAL A 223 -10.30 24.72 10.39
CA VAL A 223 -9.83 25.16 11.72
C VAL A 223 -8.44 25.80 11.60
N SER A 224 -7.39 25.00 11.47
CA SER A 224 -6.00 25.46 11.33
C SER A 224 -5.54 25.55 9.88
N LEU A 225 -6.30 24.97 8.95
CA LEU A 225 -6.10 25.11 7.51
C LEU A 225 -7.30 25.82 6.88
N ARG A 226 -7.07 27.07 6.49
CA ARG A 226 -8.03 27.91 5.77
C ARG A 226 -7.33 28.64 4.64
N PHE A 227 -8.06 28.90 3.57
CA PHE A 227 -7.51 29.54 2.38
C PHE A 227 -8.25 30.84 2.06
N THR A 228 -7.52 31.81 1.54
CA THR A 228 -8.14 32.95 0.87
C THR A 228 -8.46 32.60 -0.58
N LEU A 229 -9.47 33.26 -1.16
CA LEU A 229 -9.88 33.00 -2.55
C LEU A 229 -8.77 33.34 -3.56
N ASP A 230 -8.06 34.43 -3.33
CA ASP A 230 -6.91 34.85 -4.16
C ASP A 230 -5.77 33.82 -4.15
N TYR A 231 -5.56 33.13 -3.02
CA TYR A 231 -4.52 32.10 -2.92
C TYR A 231 -4.88 30.80 -3.64
N ILE A 232 -6.11 30.31 -3.49
CA ILE A 232 -6.59 29.13 -4.24
C ILE A 232 -6.58 29.41 -5.74
N GLY A 233 -7.04 30.60 -6.13
CA GLY A 233 -7.16 31.02 -7.52
C GLY A 233 -8.32 30.35 -8.26
N LEU A 234 -8.58 30.82 -9.48
CA LEU A 234 -9.72 30.38 -10.28
C LEU A 234 -9.67 28.87 -10.59
N SER A 235 -8.50 28.32 -10.92
CA SER A 235 -8.37 26.90 -11.30
C SER A 235 -8.77 25.96 -10.18
N GLY A 236 -8.30 26.19 -8.95
CA GLY A 236 -8.68 25.37 -7.80
C GLY A 236 -10.18 25.47 -7.50
N MET A 237 -10.77 26.65 -7.69
CA MET A 237 -12.21 26.87 -7.52
C MET A 237 -13.05 26.17 -8.58
N ILE A 238 -12.65 26.23 -9.86
CA ILE A 238 -13.29 25.51 -10.96
C ILE A 238 -13.25 24.00 -10.68
N ASN A 239 -12.08 23.47 -10.34
CA ASN A 239 -11.90 22.04 -10.06
C ASN A 239 -12.79 21.58 -8.91
N MET A 240 -12.84 22.32 -7.80
CA MET A 240 -13.73 22.00 -6.68
C MET A 240 -15.21 22.07 -7.09
N LEU A 241 -15.63 23.11 -7.80
CA LEU A 241 -17.03 23.28 -8.20
C LEU A 241 -17.47 22.18 -9.17
N GLN A 242 -16.63 21.83 -10.14
CA GLN A 242 -16.91 20.85 -11.16
C GLN A 242 -16.80 19.41 -10.63
N HIS A 243 -15.71 19.09 -9.93
CA HIS A 243 -15.41 17.73 -9.51
C HIS A 243 -15.92 17.38 -8.12
N THR A 244 -16.30 18.34 -7.27
CA THR A 244 -16.81 18.04 -5.93
C THR A 244 -18.25 18.48 -5.70
N LEU A 245 -18.65 19.63 -6.27
CA LEU A 245 -19.98 20.20 -6.07
C LEU A 245 -20.91 20.02 -7.28
N ASP A 246 -20.45 19.29 -8.31
CA ASP A 246 -21.21 18.88 -9.49
C ASP A 246 -21.95 20.05 -10.15
N ILE A 247 -21.25 21.18 -10.29
CA ILE A 247 -21.85 22.36 -10.90
C ILE A 247 -22.08 22.13 -12.41
N PRO A 248 -23.26 22.48 -12.95
CA PRO A 248 -23.50 22.41 -14.39
C PRO A 248 -22.57 23.36 -15.17
N GLY A 249 -22.16 22.96 -16.38
CA GLY A 249 -21.25 23.76 -17.20
C GLY A 249 -21.77 25.17 -17.54
N ALA A 250 -23.09 25.35 -17.65
CA ALA A 250 -23.68 26.68 -17.85
C ALA A 250 -23.47 27.59 -16.62
N SER A 251 -23.69 27.06 -15.42
CA SER A 251 -23.47 27.78 -14.17
C SER A 251 -21.99 28.03 -13.91
N LEU A 252 -21.11 27.09 -14.28
CA LEU A 252 -19.67 27.27 -14.20
C LEU A 252 -19.18 28.46 -15.04
N ARG A 253 -19.73 28.64 -16.26
CA ARG A 253 -19.38 29.80 -17.10
C ARG A 253 -19.76 31.13 -16.46
N GLU A 254 -20.93 31.21 -15.83
CA GLU A 254 -21.33 32.43 -15.11
C GLU A 254 -20.47 32.64 -13.87
N PHE A 255 -20.10 31.59 -13.14
CA PHE A 255 -19.14 31.67 -12.03
C PHE A 255 -17.80 32.26 -12.47
N ILE A 256 -17.25 31.81 -13.61
CA ILE A 256 -15.98 32.32 -14.15
C ILE A 256 -16.06 33.82 -14.40
N ARG A 257 -17.15 34.31 -15.02
CA ARG A 257 -17.35 35.75 -15.26
C ARG A 257 -17.44 36.56 -13.97
N ILE A 258 -18.15 36.04 -12.97
CA ILE A 258 -18.24 36.68 -11.65
C ILE A 258 -16.85 36.74 -11.01
N TRP A 259 -16.08 35.66 -11.09
CA TRP A 259 -14.72 35.60 -10.57
C TRP A 259 -13.81 36.62 -11.23
N GLU A 260 -13.76 36.65 -12.56
CA GLU A 260 -12.93 37.57 -13.35
C GLU A 260 -13.26 39.04 -13.01
N LEU A 261 -14.53 39.38 -12.81
CA LEU A 261 -14.94 40.70 -12.37
C LEU A 261 -14.38 41.06 -10.98
N LEU A 262 -14.51 40.15 -10.00
CA LEU A 262 -14.01 40.37 -8.65
C LEU A 262 -12.48 40.41 -8.59
N GLU A 263 -11.82 39.61 -9.43
CA GLU A 263 -10.36 39.59 -9.57
C GLU A 263 -9.85 40.91 -10.17
N ALA A 264 -10.48 41.42 -11.23
CA ALA A 264 -10.14 42.71 -11.83
C ALA A 264 -10.32 43.89 -10.86
N GLN A 265 -11.25 43.77 -9.90
CA GLN A 265 -11.48 44.76 -8.84
C GLN A 265 -10.57 44.57 -7.62
N GLY A 266 -9.76 43.50 -7.57
CA GLY A 266 -8.94 43.17 -6.40
C GLY A 266 -9.76 42.83 -5.16
N SER A 267 -11.01 42.39 -5.34
CA SER A 267 -12.02 42.25 -4.28
C SER A 267 -12.42 40.79 -4.04
N LEU A 268 -11.55 39.83 -4.34
CA LEU A 268 -11.77 38.40 -4.14
C LEU A 268 -11.86 38.06 -2.64
N LYS A 269 -13.10 38.03 -2.13
CA LYS A 269 -13.49 37.65 -0.77
C LYS A 269 -14.78 36.84 -0.83
N MET A 270 -14.99 35.95 0.13
CA MET A 270 -16.22 35.14 0.22
C MET A 270 -17.45 36.03 0.34
N SER A 271 -17.38 37.06 1.19
CA SER A 271 -18.43 38.07 1.33
C SER A 271 -18.84 38.70 0.00
N ASN A 272 -17.85 39.20 -0.75
CA ASN A 272 -18.08 39.82 -2.06
C ASN A 272 -18.56 38.84 -3.13
N LEU A 273 -18.10 37.58 -3.07
CA LEU A 273 -18.55 36.52 -3.98
C LEU A 273 -20.04 36.23 -3.81
N GLY A 274 -20.52 36.13 -2.57
CA GLY A 274 -21.95 35.94 -2.28
C GLY A 274 -22.80 37.08 -2.82
N ASP A 275 -22.39 38.32 -2.54
CA ASP A 275 -23.07 39.53 -3.03
C ASP A 275 -23.11 39.61 -4.55
N ALA A 276 -21.99 39.27 -5.21
CA ALA A 276 -21.88 39.27 -6.66
C ALA A 276 -22.79 38.23 -7.28
N ILE A 277 -22.84 36.99 -6.76
CA ILE A 277 -23.75 35.94 -7.23
C ILE A 277 -25.21 36.39 -7.10
N GLN A 278 -25.58 36.99 -5.96
CA GLN A 278 -26.97 37.41 -5.72
C GLN A 278 -27.43 38.52 -6.68
N LYS A 279 -26.55 39.46 -6.99
CA LYS A 279 -26.83 40.61 -7.89
C LYS A 279 -26.59 40.28 -9.37
N TRP A 280 -25.99 39.13 -9.69
CA TRP A 280 -25.61 38.78 -11.07
C TRP A 280 -26.84 38.60 -11.96
N ARG A 281 -26.82 39.26 -13.12
CA ARG A 281 -27.90 39.16 -14.12
C ARG A 281 -27.75 37.88 -14.92
N CYS A 282 -28.29 36.79 -14.39
CA CYS A 282 -28.40 35.50 -15.08
C CYS A 282 -29.77 34.84 -14.81
N ASN A 283 -30.00 33.70 -15.47
CA ASN A 283 -31.16 32.84 -15.24
C ASN A 283 -31.26 32.46 -13.74
N GLU A 284 -32.48 32.48 -13.20
CA GLU A 284 -32.76 32.22 -11.77
C GLU A 284 -32.23 30.85 -11.32
N LEU A 285 -32.44 29.79 -12.11
CA LEU A 285 -31.95 28.45 -11.81
C LEU A 285 -30.42 28.38 -11.75
N ILE A 286 -29.74 29.15 -12.60
CA ILE A 286 -28.27 29.25 -12.59
C ILE A 286 -27.82 29.96 -11.31
N ARG A 287 -28.50 31.06 -10.95
CA ARG A 287 -28.20 31.82 -9.74
C ARG A 287 -28.39 30.98 -8.49
N ASP A 288 -29.51 30.26 -8.39
CA ASP A 288 -29.81 29.38 -7.26
C ASP A 288 -28.80 28.25 -7.14
N ALA A 289 -28.37 27.67 -8.27
CA ALA A 289 -27.33 26.65 -8.28
C ALA A 289 -25.99 27.22 -7.75
N LEU A 290 -25.59 28.42 -8.20
CA LEU A 290 -24.37 29.08 -7.71
C LEU A 290 -24.48 29.42 -6.22
N PHE A 291 -25.61 29.98 -5.81
CA PHE A 291 -25.84 30.43 -4.44
C PHE A 291 -25.89 29.26 -3.45
N SER A 292 -26.52 28.15 -3.84
CA SER A 292 -26.50 26.90 -3.08
C SER A 292 -25.07 26.39 -2.85
N ARG A 293 -24.20 26.45 -3.88
CA ARG A 293 -22.82 25.94 -3.81
C ARG A 293 -21.94 26.88 -2.99
N TYR A 294 -22.18 28.19 -3.13
CA TYR A 294 -21.60 29.21 -2.26
C TYR A 294 -21.93 28.96 -0.78
N HIS A 295 -23.18 28.63 -0.43
CA HIS A 295 -23.53 28.29 0.94
C HIS A 295 -22.83 27.02 1.45
N THR A 296 -22.67 25.99 0.61
CA THR A 296 -21.86 24.81 0.95
C THR A 296 -20.40 25.18 1.19
N MET A 297 -19.84 26.08 0.39
CA MET A 297 -18.48 26.60 0.61
C MET A 297 -18.36 27.38 1.91
N LEU A 298 -19.33 28.26 2.20
CA LEU A 298 -19.37 29.05 3.43
C LEU A 298 -19.45 28.14 4.67
N SER A 299 -20.34 27.14 4.65
CA SER A 299 -20.55 26.22 5.78
C SER A 299 -19.40 25.22 5.99
N SER A 300 -18.51 25.07 4.99
CA SER A 300 -17.30 24.25 5.10
C SER A 300 -16.22 24.87 5.99
N TYR A 301 -16.28 26.19 6.22
CA TYR A 301 -15.26 26.99 6.92
C TYR A 301 -13.84 26.93 6.30
N LEU A 302 -13.68 26.37 5.10
CA LEU A 302 -12.40 26.24 4.41
C LEU A 302 -11.82 27.58 3.95
N PHE A 303 -12.66 28.62 3.85
CA PHE A 303 -12.28 29.91 3.34
C PHE A 303 -12.22 30.97 4.45
N SER A 304 -11.23 31.85 4.36
CA SER A 304 -11.06 33.01 5.25
C SER A 304 -10.88 34.26 4.42
N ASP A 305 -11.55 35.35 4.80
CA ASP A 305 -11.34 36.69 4.22
C ASP A 305 -10.17 37.42 4.90
N ASP A 306 -9.72 36.93 6.06
CA ASP A 306 -8.54 37.43 6.76
C ASP A 306 -7.28 36.66 6.33
N ARG A 307 -6.23 37.42 6.00
CA ARG A 307 -4.93 36.90 5.56
C ARG A 307 -4.11 36.36 6.71
N GLU A 308 -4.22 36.91 7.91
CA GLU A 308 -3.43 36.43 9.07
C GLU A 308 -3.90 35.04 9.54
N GLY A 309 -5.20 34.77 9.46
CA GLY A 309 -5.78 33.44 9.69
C GLY A 309 -5.68 32.43 8.54
N SER A 310 -5.02 32.79 7.42
CA SER A 310 -4.91 31.94 6.22
C SER A 310 -3.60 31.18 6.12
N THR A 311 -3.63 29.99 5.51
CA THR A 311 -2.47 29.12 5.38
C THR A 311 -1.95 29.13 3.95
N LYS A 312 -0.64 29.36 3.81
CA LYS A 312 0.08 29.16 2.55
C LYS A 312 1.03 27.98 2.67
N PHE A 313 1.05 27.14 1.65
CA PHE A 313 1.90 25.95 1.66
C PHE A 313 3.37 26.35 1.58
N GLU A 314 3.71 27.33 0.75
CA GLU A 314 5.08 27.85 0.60
C GLU A 314 5.69 28.22 1.97
N ASP A 315 4.91 28.86 2.84
CA ASP A 315 5.34 29.22 4.19
C ASP A 315 5.57 27.99 5.07
N LEU A 316 4.70 26.97 4.98
CA LEU A 316 4.87 25.70 5.70
C LEU A 316 6.14 24.95 5.24
N PHE A 317 6.34 24.83 3.94
CA PHE A 317 7.52 24.17 3.36
C PHE A 317 8.81 24.94 3.72
N SER A 318 8.77 26.27 3.76
CA SER A 318 9.93 27.09 4.15
C SER A 318 10.36 26.89 5.62
N LYS A 319 9.39 26.61 6.50
CA LYS A 319 9.63 26.32 7.93
C LYS A 319 10.24 24.93 8.12
N LEU A 320 9.86 23.96 7.29
CA LEU A 320 10.35 22.58 7.31
C LEU A 320 11.71 22.45 6.59
N LYS A 321 12.80 22.88 7.24
CA LYS A 321 14.14 22.80 6.64
C LYS A 321 14.63 21.34 6.62
N ARG A 322 14.84 20.80 5.41
CA ARG A 322 15.35 19.43 5.13
C ARG A 322 14.33 18.33 5.41
N GLY A 323 13.17 18.44 4.76
CA GLY A 323 12.09 17.47 4.79
C GLY A 323 11.14 17.67 5.96
N GLY A 324 9.95 17.09 5.83
CA GLY A 324 8.93 17.16 6.87
C GLY A 324 7.61 16.52 6.46
N VAL A 325 6.74 16.32 7.43
CA VAL A 325 5.42 15.71 7.23
C VAL A 325 4.32 16.70 7.57
N ILE A 326 3.46 16.96 6.60
CA ILE A 326 2.24 17.75 6.75
C ILE A 326 1.07 16.78 6.82
N ILE A 327 0.49 16.65 8.01
CA ILE A 327 -0.66 15.79 8.28
C ILE A 327 -1.92 16.61 8.14
N ILE A 328 -2.82 16.20 7.25
CA ILE A 328 -4.13 16.81 7.05
C ILE A 328 -5.17 15.90 7.68
N SER A 329 -5.69 16.30 8.84
CA SER A 329 -6.71 15.55 9.60
C SER A 329 -8.08 15.70 8.94
N LEU A 330 -8.64 14.60 8.42
CA LEU A 330 -9.95 14.53 7.74
C LEU A 330 -11.04 13.87 8.59
N SER A 331 -10.72 13.40 9.79
CA SER A 331 -11.57 12.58 10.66
C SER A 331 -12.90 13.24 11.04
N ARG A 332 -12.87 14.54 11.35
CA ARG A 332 -14.02 15.32 11.84
C ARG A 332 -14.81 16.02 10.72
N LEU A 333 -14.39 15.83 9.48
CA LEU A 333 -15.04 16.50 8.33
C LEU A 333 -16.19 15.65 7.80
N GLN A 334 -17.29 16.34 7.45
CA GLN A 334 -18.38 15.73 6.70
C GLN A 334 -17.88 15.25 5.33
N PRO A 335 -18.46 14.18 4.74
CA PRO A 335 -17.97 13.60 3.49
C PRO A 335 -17.80 14.60 2.34
N GLN A 336 -18.72 15.55 2.19
CA GLN A 336 -18.64 16.57 1.16
C GLN A 336 -17.49 17.56 1.42
N VAL A 337 -17.36 18.07 2.65
CA VAL A 337 -16.25 18.96 3.05
C VAL A 337 -14.90 18.27 2.93
N ARG A 338 -14.84 16.96 3.22
CA ARG A 338 -13.64 16.13 3.01
C ARG A 338 -13.19 16.14 1.55
N LYS A 339 -14.11 15.86 0.63
CA LYS A 339 -13.84 15.90 -0.82
C LYS A 339 -13.38 17.31 -1.25
N MET A 340 -14.05 18.36 -0.76
CA MET A 340 -13.68 19.75 -1.08
C MET A 340 -12.27 20.08 -0.59
N SER A 341 -11.93 19.67 0.63
CA SER A 341 -10.63 19.91 1.24
C SER A 341 -9.52 19.24 0.43
N VAL A 342 -9.69 17.95 0.11
CA VAL A 342 -8.70 17.19 -0.67
C VAL A 342 -8.52 17.81 -2.06
N GLU A 343 -9.61 18.15 -2.75
CA GLU A 343 -9.59 18.75 -4.08
C GLU A 343 -8.85 20.09 -4.12
N LEU A 344 -9.16 20.98 -3.17
CA LEU A 344 -8.50 22.28 -3.05
C LEU A 344 -7.00 22.15 -2.72
N ILE A 345 -6.66 21.26 -1.78
CA ILE A 345 -5.28 21.03 -1.38
C ILE A 345 -4.47 20.49 -2.55
N LEU A 346 -4.96 19.45 -3.24
CA LEU A 346 -4.27 18.85 -4.37
C LEU A 346 -4.12 19.82 -5.53
N SER A 347 -5.21 20.49 -5.92
CA SER A 347 -5.19 21.50 -6.97
C SER A 347 -4.14 22.58 -6.70
N LYS A 348 -4.06 23.04 -5.44
CA LYS A 348 -3.08 24.06 -5.06
C LYS A 348 -1.64 23.51 -5.03
N ILE A 349 -1.43 22.32 -4.48
CA ILE A 349 -0.12 21.67 -4.42
C ILE A 349 0.45 21.42 -5.82
N VAL A 350 -0.35 20.86 -6.74
CA VAL A 350 0.05 20.64 -8.13
C VAL A 350 0.43 21.95 -8.80
N ASN A 351 -0.37 23.02 -8.62
CA ASN A 351 -0.05 24.34 -9.17
C ASN A 351 1.29 24.91 -8.65
N LEU A 352 1.60 24.69 -7.37
CA LEU A 352 2.87 25.14 -6.79
C LEU A 352 4.06 24.32 -7.29
N LEU A 353 3.88 23.02 -7.47
CA LEU A 353 4.90 22.13 -8.01
C LEU A 353 5.23 22.44 -9.48
N GLU A 354 4.21 22.62 -10.33
CA GLU A 354 4.41 23.01 -11.74
C GLU A 354 5.18 24.33 -11.87
N ARG A 355 5.02 25.23 -10.90
CA ARG A 355 5.73 26.52 -10.84
C ARG A 355 7.07 26.45 -10.11
N ASN A 356 7.51 25.26 -9.68
CA ASN A 356 8.70 25.02 -8.88
C ASN A 356 8.78 25.90 -7.61
N LYS A 357 7.62 26.20 -7.00
CA LYS A 357 7.52 26.99 -5.75
C LYS A 357 7.72 26.14 -4.50
N ILE A 358 7.43 24.84 -4.60
CA ILE A 358 7.68 23.85 -3.57
C ILE A 358 8.45 22.67 -4.18
N PRO A 359 9.24 21.92 -3.39
CA PRO A 359 9.94 20.73 -3.85
C PRO A 359 8.97 19.56 -4.11
N PRO A 360 9.39 18.52 -4.86
CA PRO A 360 8.63 17.29 -5.02
C PRO A 360 8.21 16.68 -3.67
N ILE A 361 7.04 16.04 -3.66
CA ILE A 361 6.42 15.50 -2.45
C ILE A 361 6.05 14.04 -2.60
N PHE A 362 6.01 13.34 -1.47
CA PHE A 362 5.26 12.09 -1.36
C PHE A 362 3.86 12.38 -0.80
N LEU A 363 2.84 11.80 -1.43
CA LEU A 363 1.45 11.93 -0.99
C LEU A 363 0.96 10.58 -0.46
N PHE A 364 0.56 10.52 0.80
CA PHE A 364 -0.05 9.33 1.40
C PHE A 364 -1.54 9.58 1.60
N ALA A 365 -2.36 8.83 0.86
CA ALA A 365 -3.81 8.97 0.84
C ALA A 365 -4.46 7.79 1.60
N GLU A 366 -4.79 7.99 2.88
CA GLU A 366 -5.52 7.00 3.68
C GLU A 366 -6.99 6.89 3.30
N GLU A 367 -7.49 5.66 3.23
CA GLU A 367 -8.85 5.30 2.82
C GLU A 367 -9.32 6.10 1.60
N ALA A 368 -8.45 6.13 0.59
CA ALA A 368 -8.59 6.98 -0.58
C ALA A 368 -9.95 6.81 -1.28
N HIS A 369 -10.54 5.61 -1.23
CA HIS A 369 -11.86 5.31 -1.79
C HIS A 369 -12.98 6.25 -1.29
N LEU A 370 -12.82 6.92 -0.15
CA LEU A 370 -13.83 7.84 0.40
C LEU A 370 -13.84 9.23 -0.27
N TYR A 371 -12.77 9.61 -0.95
CA TYR A 371 -12.62 10.94 -1.55
C TYR A 371 -12.00 10.93 -2.95
N LEU A 372 -11.64 9.76 -3.48
CA LEU A 372 -11.33 9.59 -4.90
C LEU A 372 -12.58 9.92 -5.75
N ARG A 373 -12.37 10.81 -6.72
CA ARG A 373 -13.33 11.14 -7.79
C ARG A 373 -12.67 10.77 -9.12
N ASP A 374 -13.50 10.24 -10.00
CA ASP A 374 -13.06 9.50 -11.17
C ASP A 374 -12.16 10.28 -12.15
N THR A 375 -12.34 11.58 -12.35
CA THR A 375 -11.67 12.28 -13.45
C THR A 375 -10.36 12.95 -13.05
N TYR A 376 -10.30 13.60 -11.89
CA TYR A 376 -9.15 14.41 -11.50
C TYR A 376 -7.96 13.57 -11.02
N TRP A 377 -8.22 12.52 -10.24
CA TRP A 377 -7.17 11.64 -9.75
C TRP A 377 -6.50 10.83 -10.86
N ASP A 378 -7.24 10.50 -11.93
CA ASP A 378 -6.68 9.85 -13.11
C ASP A 378 -5.64 10.77 -13.81
N ASP A 379 -5.89 12.08 -13.90
CA ASP A 379 -4.91 13.06 -14.42
C ASP A 379 -3.69 13.18 -13.50
N ILE A 380 -3.92 13.26 -12.18
CA ILE A 380 -2.81 13.26 -11.21
C ILE A 380 -1.95 12.01 -11.36
N VAL A 381 -2.54 10.82 -11.39
CA VAL A 381 -1.81 9.56 -11.46
C VAL A 381 -1.03 9.43 -12.76
N THR A 382 -1.62 9.81 -13.90
CA THR A 382 -0.94 9.72 -15.21
C THR A 382 0.21 10.72 -15.36
N ARG A 383 0.12 11.88 -14.69
CA ARG A 383 1.13 12.96 -14.78
C ARG A 383 1.93 13.16 -13.50
N MET A 384 1.83 12.23 -12.54
CA MET A 384 2.41 12.34 -11.20
C MET A 384 3.91 12.63 -11.22
N ARG A 385 4.65 12.01 -12.16
CA ARG A 385 6.10 12.20 -12.35
C ARG A 385 6.45 13.57 -12.89
N HIS A 386 5.61 14.13 -13.76
CA HIS A 386 5.78 15.48 -14.29
C HIS A 386 5.52 16.53 -13.20
N PHE A 387 4.50 16.29 -12.36
CA PHE A 387 4.20 17.18 -11.24
C PHE A 387 5.18 17.02 -10.06
N GLY A 388 5.87 15.89 -9.92
CA GLY A 388 6.65 15.62 -8.71
C GLY A 388 5.78 15.31 -7.48
N VAL A 389 4.65 14.64 -7.69
CA VAL A 389 3.80 14.10 -6.62
C VAL A 389 3.91 12.58 -6.66
N PHE A 390 4.44 11.95 -5.61
CA PHE A 390 4.61 10.50 -5.56
C PHE A 390 3.58 9.87 -4.62
N THR A 391 2.53 9.32 -5.21
CA THR A 391 1.34 8.92 -4.47
C THR A 391 1.44 7.48 -3.94
N THR A 392 1.03 7.31 -2.68
CA THR A 392 0.80 6.04 -2.03
C THR A 392 -0.67 5.99 -1.59
N PHE A 393 -1.45 5.15 -2.26
CA PHE A 393 -2.84 4.89 -1.85
C PHE A 393 -2.87 3.83 -0.77
N ILE A 394 -3.59 4.10 0.31
CA ILE A 394 -3.82 3.14 1.40
C ILE A 394 -5.32 2.90 1.47
N THR A 395 -5.77 1.67 1.25
CA THR A 395 -7.20 1.35 1.24
C THR A 395 -7.47 -0.01 1.84
N ASN A 396 -8.65 -0.19 2.42
CA ASN A 396 -9.19 -1.52 2.76
C ASN A 396 -10.15 -2.09 1.71
N GLN A 397 -10.56 -1.26 0.74
CA GLN A 397 -11.45 -1.58 -0.38
C GLN A 397 -10.66 -1.41 -1.67
N PRO A 398 -10.01 -2.48 -2.15
CA PRO A 398 -9.26 -2.42 -3.38
C PRO A 398 -10.16 -2.20 -4.60
N ASP A 399 -11.35 -2.81 -4.65
CA ASP A 399 -12.36 -2.68 -5.70
C ASP A 399 -12.84 -1.23 -5.94
N ALA A 400 -12.84 -0.42 -4.89
CA ALA A 400 -13.25 0.97 -4.97
C ALA A 400 -12.20 1.88 -5.64
N ILE A 401 -10.96 1.40 -5.82
CA ILE A 401 -9.95 2.08 -6.64
C ILE A 401 -10.08 1.58 -8.07
N LYS A 402 -10.13 2.49 -9.04
CA LYS A 402 -10.28 2.12 -10.45
C LYS A 402 -9.15 1.25 -11.00
N ASP A 403 -9.50 0.36 -11.92
CA ASP A 403 -8.57 -0.47 -12.69
C ASP A 403 -7.48 0.31 -13.44
N CYS A 404 -7.73 1.56 -13.86
CA CYS A 404 -6.73 2.41 -14.50
C CYS A 404 -5.61 2.84 -13.54
N ILE A 405 -5.91 3.03 -12.25
CA ILE A 405 -4.93 3.37 -11.22
C ILE A 405 -4.11 2.12 -10.89
N TYR A 406 -4.76 0.96 -10.72
CA TYR A 406 -4.05 -0.30 -10.48
C TYR A 406 -3.06 -0.66 -11.59
N ARG A 407 -3.47 -0.56 -12.86
CA ARG A 407 -2.56 -0.85 -14.00
C ARG A 407 -1.34 0.07 -14.07
N GLN A 408 -1.39 1.23 -13.41
CA GLN A 408 -0.27 2.17 -13.32
C GLN A 408 0.54 2.01 -12.03
N ALA A 409 0.09 1.16 -11.10
CA ALA A 409 0.79 0.94 -9.85
C ALA A 409 2.13 0.26 -10.11
N ASP A 410 3.20 0.93 -9.71
CA ASP A 410 4.55 0.37 -9.83
C ASP A 410 4.82 -0.64 -8.71
N ASN A 411 4.22 -0.43 -7.53
CA ASN A 411 4.42 -1.25 -6.35
C ASN A 411 3.10 -1.54 -5.63
N LEU A 412 2.94 -2.77 -5.17
CA LEU A 412 1.77 -3.24 -4.41
C LEU A 412 2.24 -3.87 -3.10
N PHE A 413 1.67 -3.43 -1.98
CA PHE A 413 1.87 -3.97 -0.65
C PHE A 413 0.55 -4.57 -0.17
N ILE A 414 0.45 -5.90 -0.19
CA ILE A 414 -0.78 -6.65 0.05
C ILE A 414 -0.67 -7.31 1.42
N PHE A 415 -1.52 -6.89 2.36
CA PHE A 415 -1.73 -7.58 3.63
C PHE A 415 -2.84 -8.63 3.50
N ASN A 416 -3.12 -9.36 4.58
CA ASN A 416 -4.17 -10.37 4.59
C ASN A 416 -5.47 -9.85 3.95
N PHE A 417 -5.94 -10.58 2.95
CA PHE A 417 -7.13 -10.25 2.18
C PHE A 417 -7.79 -11.53 1.66
N THR A 418 -9.13 -11.60 1.68
CA THR A 418 -9.86 -12.85 1.39
C THR A 418 -10.84 -12.79 0.24
N ASN A 419 -11.19 -11.61 -0.26
CA ASN A 419 -12.09 -11.50 -1.40
C ASN A 419 -11.35 -11.87 -2.69
N ASP A 420 -11.86 -12.88 -3.39
CA ASP A 420 -11.24 -13.39 -4.61
C ASP A 420 -11.32 -12.41 -5.78
N VAL A 421 -12.43 -11.68 -5.93
CA VAL A 421 -12.65 -10.72 -7.02
C VAL A 421 -11.63 -9.58 -6.97
N ASP A 422 -11.33 -9.14 -5.76
CA ASP A 422 -10.37 -8.08 -5.50
C ASP A 422 -8.93 -8.55 -5.76
N LEU A 423 -8.60 -9.78 -5.34
CA LEU A 423 -7.30 -10.40 -5.59
C LEU A 423 -7.07 -10.65 -7.09
N GLU A 424 -8.12 -10.97 -7.86
CA GLU A 424 -8.07 -11.03 -9.32
C GLU A 424 -7.84 -9.67 -9.96
N THR A 425 -8.43 -8.61 -9.41
CA THR A 425 -8.20 -7.25 -9.90
C THR A 425 -6.76 -6.80 -9.66
N ILE A 426 -6.22 -7.12 -8.49
CA ILE A 426 -4.82 -6.87 -8.15
C ILE A 426 -3.88 -7.69 -9.03
N SER A 427 -4.19 -8.97 -9.29
CA SER A 427 -3.32 -9.83 -10.12
C SER A 427 -3.24 -9.36 -11.56
N ARG A 428 -4.36 -8.89 -12.14
CA ARG A 428 -4.40 -8.27 -13.49
C ARG A 428 -3.51 -7.03 -13.63
N ALA A 429 -3.18 -6.38 -12.52
CA ALA A 429 -2.34 -5.19 -12.46
C ALA A 429 -0.89 -5.48 -12.06
N SER A 430 -0.54 -6.73 -11.75
CA SER A 430 0.79 -7.13 -11.31
C SER A 430 1.44 -8.08 -12.32
N THR A 431 2.76 -8.24 -12.25
CA THR A 431 3.51 -9.27 -12.99
C THR A 431 3.32 -10.68 -12.42
N THR A 432 2.66 -10.80 -11.27
CA THR A 432 2.50 -12.06 -10.54
C THR A 432 1.17 -12.71 -10.89
N ASP A 433 1.19 -14.04 -11.03
CA ASP A 433 0.01 -14.82 -11.33
C ASP A 433 -1.04 -14.79 -10.20
N SER A 434 -2.31 -14.92 -10.60
CA SER A 434 -3.46 -14.86 -9.69
C SER A 434 -3.42 -15.95 -8.62
N ASP A 435 -2.98 -17.15 -8.97
CA ASP A 435 -2.93 -18.30 -8.05
C ASP A 435 -1.91 -18.07 -6.93
N THR A 436 -0.73 -17.54 -7.25
CA THR A 436 0.26 -17.14 -6.25
C THR A 436 -0.32 -16.10 -5.30
N ILE A 437 -0.91 -15.02 -5.83
CA ILE A 437 -1.46 -13.93 -5.01
C ILE A 437 -2.58 -14.45 -4.11
N LYS A 438 -3.52 -15.24 -4.65
CA LYS A 438 -4.63 -15.81 -3.87
C LYS A 438 -4.15 -16.75 -2.77
N SER A 439 -3.23 -17.66 -3.09
CA SER A 439 -2.73 -18.63 -2.12
C SER A 439 -1.98 -17.97 -0.96
N ILE A 440 -1.14 -16.96 -1.28
CA ILE A 440 -0.32 -16.27 -0.29
C ILE A 440 -1.16 -15.26 0.48
N ALA A 441 -1.83 -14.32 -0.19
CA ALA A 441 -2.51 -13.19 0.47
C ALA A 441 -3.62 -13.64 1.45
N LYS A 442 -4.30 -14.76 1.18
CA LYS A 442 -5.33 -15.32 2.07
C LYS A 442 -4.76 -15.91 3.36
N THR A 443 -3.51 -16.40 3.32
CA THR A 443 -2.87 -17.13 4.42
C THR A 443 -1.89 -16.26 5.22
N LEU A 444 -1.62 -15.03 4.79
CA LEU A 444 -0.74 -14.10 5.51
C LEU A 444 -1.24 -13.87 6.95
N PRO A 445 -0.39 -14.04 7.97
CA PRO A 445 -0.74 -13.70 9.35
C PRO A 445 -0.87 -12.17 9.53
N PRO A 446 -1.44 -11.71 10.66
CA PRO A 446 -1.45 -10.29 10.99
C PRO A 446 -0.04 -9.68 10.94
N ARG A 447 0.08 -8.44 10.46
CA ARG A 447 1.35 -7.72 10.26
C ARG A 447 2.31 -8.36 9.25
N ALA A 448 1.92 -9.41 8.53
CA ALA A 448 2.65 -9.86 7.36
C ALA A 448 2.11 -9.21 6.07
N CYS A 449 3.03 -8.94 5.15
CA CYS A 449 2.75 -8.27 3.89
C CYS A 449 3.49 -8.97 2.75
N MET A 450 2.78 -9.21 1.65
CA MET A 450 3.33 -9.58 0.36
C MET A 450 3.59 -8.31 -0.46
N ILE A 451 4.82 -8.18 -0.93
CA ILE A 451 5.30 -7.02 -1.70
C ILE A 451 5.48 -7.45 -3.15
N LEU A 452 4.95 -6.65 -4.07
CA LEU A 452 5.06 -6.85 -5.52
C LEU A 452 5.52 -5.56 -6.21
N GLY A 453 6.06 -5.73 -7.42
CA GLY A 453 6.44 -4.64 -8.31
C GLY A 453 7.91 -4.26 -8.25
N LYS A 454 8.23 -3.04 -8.68
CA LYS A 454 9.62 -2.57 -8.89
C LYS A 454 10.45 -2.56 -7.62
N VAL A 455 9.82 -2.35 -6.47
CA VAL A 455 10.46 -2.38 -5.16
C VAL A 455 11.15 -3.72 -4.86
N VAL A 456 10.70 -4.81 -5.47
CA VAL A 456 11.25 -6.17 -5.30
C VAL A 456 11.75 -6.76 -6.62
N ASN A 457 12.10 -5.92 -7.60
CA ASN A 457 12.50 -6.36 -8.95
C ASN A 457 11.46 -7.30 -9.60
N ASP A 458 10.18 -7.04 -9.38
CA ASP A 458 9.05 -7.84 -9.87
C ASP A 458 9.04 -9.31 -9.37
N LEU A 459 9.82 -9.64 -8.34
CA LEU A 459 9.86 -10.93 -7.66
C LEU A 459 9.10 -10.83 -6.32
N PRO A 460 7.96 -11.52 -6.14
CA PRO A 460 7.14 -11.40 -4.94
C PRO A 460 7.92 -11.73 -3.65
N VAL A 461 7.85 -10.86 -2.64
CA VAL A 461 8.50 -11.11 -1.34
C VAL A 461 7.49 -11.02 -0.21
N ILE A 462 7.55 -11.95 0.73
CA ILE A 462 6.78 -11.90 1.97
C ILE A 462 7.67 -11.41 3.11
N ILE A 463 7.15 -10.47 3.88
CA ILE A 463 7.78 -9.99 5.11
C ILE A 463 6.79 -9.95 6.25
N THR A 464 7.30 -10.05 7.48
CA THR A 464 6.62 -9.57 8.68
C THR A 464 7.07 -8.14 8.95
N VAL A 465 6.12 -7.20 8.98
CA VAL A 465 6.40 -5.78 9.22
C VAL A 465 6.97 -5.61 10.63
N LYS A 466 8.10 -4.92 10.73
CA LYS A 466 8.79 -4.74 12.01
C LYS A 466 7.94 -3.90 12.98
N PRO A 467 8.04 -4.10 14.30
CA PRO A 467 7.43 -3.20 15.26
C PRO A 467 8.05 -1.79 15.14
N THR A 468 7.29 -0.77 15.55
CA THR A 468 7.78 0.61 15.66
C THR A 468 7.72 1.06 17.10
N ASP A 469 8.69 1.86 17.48
CA ASP A 469 8.71 2.60 18.75
C ASP A 469 7.94 3.92 18.64
N MET A 470 7.52 4.32 17.43
CA MET A 470 6.70 5.51 17.21
C MET A 470 5.34 5.38 17.90
N LEU A 471 4.85 6.50 18.42
CA LEU A 471 3.52 6.62 18.98
C LEU A 471 2.49 6.62 17.85
N THR A 472 1.71 5.54 17.78
CA THR A 472 0.55 5.46 16.88
C THR A 472 -0.70 5.87 17.63
N LEU A 473 -1.39 6.90 17.14
CA LEU A 473 -2.70 7.30 17.65
C LEU A 473 -3.81 6.50 16.95
N GLY A 474 -5.05 6.58 17.45
CA GLY A 474 -6.20 5.86 16.89
C GLY A 474 -6.61 4.62 17.67
N GLU A 475 -6.53 4.65 19.01
CA GLU A 475 -7.13 3.59 19.82
C GLU A 475 -8.63 3.47 19.48
N THR A 476 -9.07 2.25 19.15
CA THR A 476 -10.48 1.97 18.96
C THR A 476 -11.24 2.38 20.22
N SER A 477 -12.20 3.29 20.09
CA SER A 477 -13.13 3.62 21.17
C SER A 477 -13.96 2.40 21.54
N LEU A 478 -13.49 1.63 22.52
CA LEU A 478 -14.13 0.42 22.98
C LEU A 478 -15.01 0.72 24.20
N PHE A 479 -16.21 0.14 24.21
CA PHE A 479 -17.16 0.26 25.31
C PHE A 479 -16.61 -0.38 26.60
N PHE A 480 -15.94 -1.53 26.47
CA PHE A 480 -15.32 -2.26 27.58
C PHE A 480 -13.83 -1.93 27.70
N LYS A 481 -13.53 -0.77 28.28
CA LYS A 481 -12.14 -0.28 28.42
C LYS A 481 -11.26 -1.18 29.31
N ASP A 482 -11.86 -1.91 30.24
CA ASP A 482 -11.14 -2.76 31.21
C ASP A 482 -10.58 -4.04 30.58
N TYR A 483 -11.27 -4.61 29.60
CA TYR A 483 -10.87 -5.87 28.93
C TYR A 483 -9.62 -5.71 28.04
N VAL A 484 -9.38 -4.49 27.56
CA VAL A 484 -8.35 -4.17 26.56
C VAL A 484 -6.96 -4.08 27.18
N LYS A 485 -6.84 -3.59 28.42
CA LYS A 485 -5.56 -3.53 29.13
C LYS A 485 -4.93 -4.91 29.31
N ASP A 486 -5.73 -5.95 29.53
CA ASP A 486 -5.26 -7.32 29.73
C ASP A 486 -5.04 -8.08 28.41
N SER A 487 -5.85 -7.84 27.38
CA SER A 487 -5.71 -8.50 26.07
C SER A 487 -4.60 -7.90 25.21
N LEU A 488 -4.38 -6.58 25.25
CA LEU A 488 -3.25 -5.95 24.56
C LEU A 488 -1.91 -6.33 25.20
N ARG A 489 -1.81 -6.42 26.54
CA ARG A 489 -0.59 -6.91 27.22
C ARG A 489 -0.18 -8.32 26.79
N LYS A 490 -1.15 -9.18 26.44
CA LYS A 490 -0.89 -10.55 25.95
C LYS A 490 -0.57 -10.63 24.46
N ALA A 491 -0.90 -9.61 23.67
CA ALA A 491 -0.65 -9.56 22.22
C ALA A 491 0.57 -8.70 21.82
N TYR A 492 1.12 -7.93 22.75
CA TYR A 492 2.31 -7.08 22.58
C TYR A 492 3.60 -7.64 23.21
N ASN A 493 3.50 -8.75 23.95
CA ASN A 493 4.61 -9.63 24.30
C ASN A 493 4.53 -10.88 23.43
#